data_AF-A0A958G6Y8-F1
#
_entry.id   AF-A0A958G6Y8-F1
#
_cell.length_a   1.000
_cell.length_b   1.000
_cell.length_c   1.000
_cell.angle_alpha   90.00
_cell.angle_beta   90.00
_cell.angle_gamma   90.00
#
_symmetry.space_group_name_H-M   'P 1'
#
loop_
_entity.id
_entity.type
_entity.pdbx_description
1 polymer ?
#
loop_
_entity_poly.entity_id
_entity_poly.type
_entity_poly.pdbx_seq_one_letter_code
_entity_poly.pdbx_strand_id
1 'polypeptide(L)'
;YRDSVLGADSTVSEGRIKSGYRSYLHNLFEPRRVGVSVDSTDVPATGIDGLLIVIRSNEFIQYFATQLAFNNIRTTLLGNEGWNDPNLLRKYRTHLEGLIYVTAGYFDPESPNYKVFMNRFRNELQTTPEQFHLLGYDIMKWILSNYSPGISPPQLRDNMARNSLYEGILTDIKFSADAPRVNSMLTVLKLNLGQIIRLNK
;
A
#
# COMPACT_ATOMS: atom_id res chain seq x y z
N TYR A 1 -37.18 -18.20 5.36
CA TYR A 1 -35.88 -18.74 5.81
C TYR A 1 -35.87 -18.64 7.33
N ARG A 2 -35.74 -19.77 8.03
CA ARG A 2 -35.80 -19.88 9.50
C ARG A 2 -34.47 -19.49 10.11
N ASP A 3 -34.51 -18.65 11.15
CA ASP A 3 -33.38 -18.30 12.02
C ASP A 3 -32.87 -19.52 12.78
N SER A 4 -31.62 -19.89 12.52
CA SER A 4 -30.88 -20.91 13.27
C SER A 4 -29.98 -20.25 14.33
N VAL A 5 -30.57 -19.89 15.46
CA VAL A 5 -29.86 -19.83 16.76
C VAL A 5 -30.63 -20.59 17.86
N LEU A 6 -31.89 -20.97 17.61
CA LEU A 6 -32.69 -21.75 18.57
C LEU A 6 -32.52 -23.28 18.44
N GLY A 7 -31.51 -23.74 17.69
CA GLY A 7 -31.32 -25.15 17.34
C GLY A 7 -30.35 -25.94 18.21
N ALA A 8 -29.66 -25.33 19.17
CA ALA A 8 -28.72 -26.04 20.03
C ALA A 8 -28.74 -25.46 21.44
N ASP A 9 -29.05 -26.30 22.42
CA ASP A 9 -29.07 -26.06 23.87
C ASP A 9 -30.35 -25.41 24.44
N SER A 10 -31.31 -26.28 24.79
CA SER A 10 -32.63 -25.93 25.34
C SER A 10 -32.63 -25.53 26.83
N THR A 11 -31.52 -25.00 27.33
CA THR A 11 -31.38 -24.53 28.73
C THR A 11 -31.31 -23.00 28.85
N VAL A 12 -31.31 -22.30 27.72
CA VAL A 12 -31.22 -20.84 27.68
C VAL A 12 -32.61 -20.24 27.48
N SER A 13 -33.25 -19.85 28.58
CA SER A 13 -34.51 -19.09 28.51
C SER A 13 -34.26 -17.67 28.02
N GLU A 14 -35.22 -17.10 27.30
CA GLU A 14 -35.17 -15.72 26.79
C GLU A 14 -34.88 -14.69 27.91
N GLY A 15 -35.30 -15.00 29.14
CA GLY A 15 -34.98 -14.22 30.34
C GLY A 15 -33.48 -14.19 30.68
N ARG A 16 -32.75 -15.30 30.48
CA ARG A 16 -31.29 -15.36 30.69
C ARG A 16 -30.53 -14.61 29.60
N ILE A 17 -31.04 -14.60 28.37
CA ILE A 17 -30.46 -13.80 27.27
C ILE A 17 -30.65 -12.32 27.54
N LYS A 18 -31.86 -11.90 27.94
CA LYS A 18 -32.12 -10.49 28.29
C LYS A 18 -31.35 -10.03 29.52
N SER A 19 -31.16 -10.90 30.53
CA SER A 19 -30.32 -10.55 31.69
C SER A 19 -28.85 -10.47 31.31
N GLY A 20 -28.33 -11.41 30.50
CA GLY A 20 -26.96 -11.39 30.02
C GLY A 20 -26.67 -10.17 29.14
N TYR A 21 -27.61 -9.81 28.26
CA TYR A 21 -27.51 -8.62 27.42
C TYR A 21 -27.58 -7.32 28.23
N ARG A 22 -28.44 -7.26 29.26
CA ARG A 22 -28.46 -6.12 30.20
C ARG A 22 -27.17 -6.01 31.01
N SER A 23 -26.59 -7.11 31.48
CA SER A 23 -25.29 -7.11 32.16
C SER A 23 -24.15 -6.71 31.23
N TYR A 24 -24.20 -7.11 29.96
CA TYR A 24 -23.24 -6.69 28.93
C TYR A 24 -23.33 -5.18 28.67
N LEU A 25 -24.54 -4.64 28.44
CA LEU A 25 -24.74 -3.20 28.26
C LEU A 25 -24.36 -2.41 29.52
N HIS A 26 -24.65 -2.94 30.71
CA HIS A 26 -24.25 -2.31 31.97
C HIS A 26 -22.72 -2.20 32.08
N ASN A 27 -21.98 -3.26 31.72
CA ASN A 27 -20.51 -3.23 31.72
C ASN A 27 -19.92 -2.34 30.62
N LEU A 28 -20.62 -2.18 29.49
CA LEU A 28 -20.18 -1.34 28.37
C LEU A 28 -20.35 0.15 28.66
N PHE A 29 -21.36 0.52 29.48
CA PHE A 29 -21.73 1.90 29.77
C PHE A 29 -21.54 2.33 31.23
N GLU A 30 -21.01 1.47 32.10
CA GLU A 30 -20.55 1.91 33.41
C GLU A 30 -19.37 2.89 33.23
N PRO A 31 -19.44 4.12 33.77
CA PRO A 31 -18.25 4.95 33.90
C PRO A 31 -17.28 4.21 34.82
N ARG A 32 -16.16 3.74 34.25
CA ARG A 32 -15.11 3.00 34.98
C ARG A 32 -14.75 3.76 36.25
N ARG A 33 -14.67 3.02 37.36
CA ARG A 33 -14.31 3.52 38.69
C ARG A 33 -13.16 4.55 38.59
N VAL A 34 -13.47 5.77 39.00
CA VAL A 34 -12.49 6.85 39.17
C VAL A 34 -11.41 6.35 40.13
N GLY A 35 -10.18 6.16 39.64
CA GLY A 35 -9.05 5.80 40.50
C GLY A 35 -7.91 4.97 39.88
N VAL A 36 -8.05 4.45 38.66
CA VAL A 36 -6.90 3.87 37.94
C VAL A 36 -6.67 4.69 36.68
N SER A 37 -5.62 5.51 36.68
CA SER A 37 -5.11 6.11 35.45
C SER A 37 -4.47 5.00 34.62
N VAL A 38 -5.30 4.25 33.89
CA VAL A 38 -4.81 3.43 32.79
C VAL A 38 -4.42 4.41 31.72
N ASP A 39 -3.12 4.51 31.43
CA ASP A 39 -2.67 5.31 30.29
C ASP A 39 -3.33 4.72 29.04
N SER A 40 -4.03 5.56 28.26
CA SER A 40 -4.69 5.13 27.02
C SER A 40 -3.71 4.52 26.01
N THR A 41 -2.40 4.75 26.16
CA THR A 41 -1.35 4.14 25.35
C THR A 41 -1.11 2.65 25.66
N ASP A 42 -1.53 2.16 26.83
CA ASP A 42 -1.32 0.77 27.26
C ASP A 42 -2.35 -0.23 26.70
N VAL A 43 -3.46 0.28 26.14
CA VAL A 43 -4.52 -0.57 25.55
C VAL A 43 -4.40 -0.52 24.03
N PRO A 44 -4.09 -1.62 23.34
CA PRO A 44 -4.06 -1.65 21.88
C PRO A 44 -5.43 -1.28 21.32
N ALA A 45 -5.49 -0.30 20.41
CA ALA A 45 -6.71 0.06 19.71
C ALA A 45 -7.11 -1.06 18.74
N THR A 46 -7.88 -2.04 19.21
CA THR A 46 -8.29 -3.24 18.46
C THR A 46 -9.58 -3.06 17.64
N GLY A 47 -10.20 -1.88 17.70
CA GLY A 47 -11.44 -1.58 16.98
C GLY A 47 -11.25 -1.13 15.53
N ILE A 48 -10.02 -1.08 15.02
CA ILE A 48 -9.70 -0.58 13.68
C ILE A 48 -8.97 -1.68 12.90
N ASP A 49 -9.60 -2.19 11.84
CA ASP A 49 -9.02 -3.25 11.00
C ASP A 49 -7.89 -2.73 10.07
N GLY A 50 -8.00 -1.47 9.65
CA GLY A 50 -6.99 -0.79 8.86
C GLY A 50 -7.01 0.73 9.02
N LEU A 51 -5.84 1.35 8.90
CA LEU A 51 -5.64 2.79 8.97
C LEU A 51 -4.95 3.28 7.70
N LEU A 52 -5.67 4.06 6.89
CA LEU A 52 -5.12 4.75 5.72
C LEU A 52 -4.45 6.07 6.14
N ILE A 53 -3.15 6.18 5.87
CA ILE A 53 -2.36 7.37 6.16
C ILE A 53 -1.81 7.93 4.85
N VAL A 54 -2.30 9.10 4.47
CA VAL A 54 -1.84 9.81 3.27
C VAL A 54 -0.82 10.86 3.68
N ILE A 55 0.40 10.73 3.17
CA ILE A 55 1.50 11.68 3.43
C ILE A 55 1.93 12.37 2.14
N ARG A 56 2.32 13.64 2.28
CA ARG A 56 2.73 14.48 1.14
C ARG A 56 4.18 14.26 0.71
N SER A 57 5.05 13.92 1.66
CA SER A 57 6.48 13.75 1.47
C SER A 57 6.96 12.60 2.36
N ASN A 58 8.04 11.95 1.93
CA ASN A 58 8.69 10.86 2.67
C ASN A 58 9.23 11.31 4.03
N GLU A 59 9.51 12.60 4.22
CA GLU A 59 9.93 13.18 5.51
C GLU A 59 8.90 12.94 6.63
N PHE A 60 7.63 12.72 6.28
CA PHE A 60 6.59 12.45 7.26
C PHE A 60 6.65 11.05 7.85
N ILE A 61 7.32 10.11 7.19
CA ILE A 61 7.45 8.70 7.62
C ILE A 61 7.98 8.63 9.06
N GLN A 62 8.99 9.44 9.40
CA GLN A 62 9.58 9.41 10.74
C GLN A 62 8.59 9.82 11.83
N TYR A 63 7.73 10.80 11.56
CA TYR A 63 6.76 11.30 12.53
C TYR A 63 5.65 10.26 12.74
N PHE A 64 5.10 9.71 11.66
CA PHE A 64 4.06 8.68 11.77
C PHE A 64 4.59 7.40 12.41
N ALA A 65 5.77 6.92 12.01
CA ALA A 65 6.36 5.73 12.63
C ALA A 65 6.52 5.89 14.15
N THR A 66 6.97 7.06 14.60
CA THR A 66 7.13 7.34 16.03
C THR A 66 5.79 7.42 16.75
N GLN A 67 4.77 8.05 16.16
CA GLN A 67 3.44 8.14 16.75
C GLN A 67 2.71 6.80 16.81
N LEU A 68 2.82 5.97 15.76
CA LEU A 68 2.25 4.63 15.72
C LEU A 68 2.86 3.74 16.81
N ALA A 69 4.18 3.84 17.01
CA ALA A 69 4.89 3.15 18.08
C ALA A 69 4.43 3.62 19.47
N PHE A 70 4.37 4.93 19.68
CA PHE A 70 4.00 5.53 20.98
C PHE A 70 2.57 5.16 21.39
N ASN A 71 1.64 5.12 20.44
CA ASN A 71 0.23 4.85 20.73
C ASN A 71 -0.14 3.36 20.65
N ASN A 72 0.84 2.45 20.48
CA ASN A 72 0.62 0.98 20.39
C ASN A 72 -0.53 0.59 19.43
N ILE A 73 -0.62 1.29 18.30
CA ILE A 73 -1.67 1.07 17.29
C ILE A 73 -1.36 -0.24 16.55
N ARG A 74 -2.23 -1.25 16.71
CA ARG A 74 -2.09 -2.57 16.08
C ARG A 74 -3.16 -2.77 15.03
N THR A 75 -2.93 -2.26 13.83
CA THR A 75 -3.86 -2.31 12.70
C THR A 75 -3.12 -2.48 11.37
N THR A 76 -3.82 -2.83 10.29
CA THR A 76 -3.22 -2.84 8.95
C THR A 76 -2.97 -1.41 8.49
N LEU A 77 -1.71 -1.02 8.31
CA LEU A 77 -1.36 0.30 7.79
C LEU A 77 -1.49 0.31 6.26
N LEU A 78 -2.21 1.30 5.74
CA LEU A 78 -2.36 1.56 4.32
C LEU A 78 -1.78 2.93 3.97
N GLY A 79 -1.15 3.07 2.81
CA GLY A 79 -0.45 4.29 2.42
C GLY A 79 -0.51 4.63 0.92
N ASN A 80 -0.18 5.88 0.61
CA ASN A 80 0.04 6.39 -0.74
C ASN A 80 1.53 6.38 -1.14
N GLU A 81 1.85 6.93 -2.33
CA GLU A 81 3.21 7.07 -2.88
C GLU A 81 4.22 7.70 -1.90
N GLY A 82 3.79 8.61 -1.02
CA GLY A 82 4.70 9.29 -0.09
C GLY A 82 5.43 8.34 0.87
N TRP A 83 4.95 7.10 1.01
CA TRP A 83 5.63 6.05 1.78
C TRP A 83 6.77 5.35 1.02
N ASN A 84 6.92 5.59 -0.28
CA ASN A 84 7.86 4.90 -1.17
C ASN A 84 9.32 5.35 -0.99
N ASP A 85 9.85 5.20 0.23
CA ASP A 85 11.25 5.43 0.55
C ASP A 85 11.83 4.19 1.23
N PRO A 86 12.50 3.29 0.48
CA PRO A 86 13.05 2.07 1.03
C PRO A 86 14.05 2.27 2.17
N ASN A 87 14.77 3.40 2.19
CA ASN A 87 15.74 3.67 3.23
C ASN A 87 15.05 4.05 4.55
N LEU A 88 14.05 4.93 4.50
CA LEU A 88 13.26 5.30 5.67
C LEU A 88 12.39 4.14 6.16
N LEU A 89 11.75 3.39 5.27
CA LEU A 89 10.99 2.19 5.64
C LEU A 89 11.86 1.16 6.35
N ARG A 90 13.08 0.89 5.86
CA ARG A 90 14.02 -0.03 6.51
C ARG A 90 14.52 0.49 7.86
N LYS A 91 14.67 1.81 8.01
CA LYS A 91 15.06 2.49 9.25
C LYS A 91 13.97 2.35 10.33
N TYR A 92 12.71 2.52 9.96
CA TYR A 92 11.55 2.47 10.86
C TYR A 92 10.79 1.14 10.81
N ARG A 93 11.41 0.07 10.28
CA ARG A 93 10.76 -1.21 10.00
C ARG A 93 9.99 -1.81 11.18
N THR A 94 10.51 -1.67 12.40
CA THR A 94 9.88 -2.21 13.61
C THR A 94 8.50 -1.62 13.88
N HIS A 95 8.24 -0.39 13.42
CA HIS A 95 6.99 0.34 13.65
C HIS A 95 6.07 0.37 12.43
N LEU A 96 6.62 0.06 11.25
CA LEU A 96 5.91 0.10 9.97
C LEU A 96 5.74 -1.30 9.36
N GLU A 97 6.10 -2.35 10.11
CA GLU A 97 5.99 -3.74 9.67
C GLU A 97 4.55 -4.03 9.22
N GLY A 98 4.42 -4.60 8.02
CA GLY A 98 3.12 -4.89 7.41
C GLY A 98 2.47 -3.72 6.68
N LEU A 99 3.07 -2.52 6.64
CA LEU A 99 2.59 -1.40 5.84
C LEU A 99 2.39 -1.80 4.38
N ILE A 100 1.20 -1.56 3.86
CA ILE A 100 0.86 -1.73 2.45
C ILE A 100 0.68 -0.35 1.83
N TYR A 101 1.30 -0.08 0.68
CA TYR A 101 1.16 1.21 0.02
C TYR A 101 1.14 1.07 -1.50
N VAL A 102 0.50 2.04 -2.15
CA VAL A 102 0.44 2.12 -3.61
C VAL A 102 1.52 3.07 -4.12
N THR A 103 2.15 2.69 -5.23
CA THR A 103 3.11 3.54 -5.94
C THR A 103 2.99 3.40 -7.45
N ALA A 104 3.29 4.46 -8.18
CA ALA A 104 3.42 4.46 -9.64
C ALA A 104 4.74 3.85 -10.13
N GLY A 105 5.75 3.71 -9.25
CA GLY A 105 7.09 3.29 -9.64
C GLY A 105 7.80 2.45 -8.57
N TYR A 106 8.18 1.24 -8.96
CA TYR A 106 9.00 0.33 -8.15
C TYR A 106 9.90 -0.49 -9.05
N PHE A 107 11.18 -0.56 -8.71
CA PHE A 107 12.11 -1.49 -9.32
C PHE A 107 12.62 -2.45 -8.26
N ASP A 108 12.74 -3.73 -8.62
CA ASP A 108 13.44 -4.72 -7.81
C ASP A 108 14.95 -4.58 -8.07
N PRO A 109 15.77 -4.22 -7.05
CA PRO A 109 17.22 -4.13 -7.19
C PRO A 109 17.87 -5.44 -7.65
N GLU A 110 17.23 -6.57 -7.39
CA GLU A 110 17.73 -7.89 -7.78
C GLU A 110 17.34 -8.30 -9.20
N SER A 111 16.41 -7.58 -9.84
CA SER A 111 15.92 -7.87 -11.19
C SER A 111 17.04 -7.84 -12.23
N PRO A 112 17.13 -8.86 -13.12
CA PRO A 112 18.08 -8.85 -14.23
C PRO A 112 17.95 -7.62 -15.14
N ASN A 113 16.72 -7.18 -15.43
CA ASN A 113 16.47 -6.01 -16.28
C ASN A 113 17.04 -4.74 -15.66
N TYR A 114 16.83 -4.55 -14.36
CA TYR A 114 17.39 -3.42 -13.62
C TYR A 114 18.92 -3.48 -13.59
N LYS A 115 19.52 -4.63 -13.30
CA LYS A 115 20.98 -4.81 -13.28
C LYS A 115 21.63 -4.52 -14.63
N VAL A 116 21.01 -4.99 -15.73
CA VAL A 116 21.49 -4.72 -17.09
C VAL A 116 21.42 -3.23 -17.41
N PHE A 117 20.28 -2.57 -17.12
CA PHE A 117 20.13 -1.14 -17.30
C PHE A 117 21.15 -0.35 -16.47
N MET A 118 21.28 -0.65 -15.18
CA MET A 118 22.20 0.03 -14.27
C MET A 118 23.65 -0.06 -14.75
N ASN A 119 24.09 -1.23 -15.21
CA ASN A 119 25.45 -1.42 -15.71
C ASN A 119 25.71 -0.60 -16.99
N ARG A 120 24.77 -0.60 -17.95
CA ARG A 120 24.89 0.21 -19.17
C ARG A 120 24.90 1.70 -18.85
N PHE A 121 23.96 2.13 -18.02
CA PHE A 121 23.82 3.53 -17.60
C PHE A 121 25.10 4.05 -16.93
N ARG A 122 25.69 3.27 -16.01
CA ARG A 122 26.95 3.63 -15.35
C ARG A 122 28.12 3.70 -16.32
N ASN A 123 28.22 2.76 -17.27
CA ASN A 123 29.29 2.77 -18.26
C ASN A 123 29.21 4.01 -19.18
N GLU A 124 28.01 4.44 -19.54
CA GLU A 124 27.81 5.57 -20.46
C GLU A 124 27.85 6.94 -19.75
N LEU A 125 27.23 7.04 -18.57
CA LEU A 125 27.00 8.33 -17.89
C LEU A 125 27.85 8.52 -16.63
N GLN A 126 28.64 7.52 -16.24
CA GLN A 126 29.57 7.59 -15.10
C GLN A 126 28.89 7.96 -13.78
N THR A 127 27.58 7.67 -13.65
CA THR A 127 26.77 7.92 -12.45
C THR A 127 25.74 6.81 -12.23
N THR A 128 25.18 6.72 -11.02
CA THR A 128 24.13 5.73 -10.70
C THR A 128 22.77 6.28 -11.13
N PRO A 129 21.92 5.48 -11.79
CA PRO A 129 20.61 5.93 -12.18
C PRO A 129 19.72 6.16 -10.96
N GLU A 130 19.02 7.28 -10.99
CA GLU A 130 17.92 7.59 -10.07
C GLU A 130 16.55 7.25 -10.70
N GLN A 131 15.48 7.35 -9.91
CA GLN A 131 14.13 6.98 -10.32
C GLN A 131 13.68 7.69 -11.61
N PHE A 132 13.98 8.97 -11.78
CA PHE A 132 13.60 9.70 -13.01
C PHE A 132 14.36 9.21 -14.26
N HIS A 133 15.56 8.67 -14.12
CA HIS A 133 16.29 8.08 -15.23
C HIS A 133 15.64 6.77 -15.70
N LEU A 134 15.22 5.93 -14.75
CA LEU A 134 14.44 4.73 -15.04
C LEU A 134 13.09 5.07 -15.68
N LEU A 135 12.40 6.08 -15.15
CA LEU A 135 11.13 6.55 -15.70
C LEU A 135 11.28 7.03 -17.14
N GLY A 136 12.29 7.85 -17.42
CA GLY A 136 12.58 8.31 -18.78
C GLY A 136 12.92 7.16 -19.73
N TYR A 137 13.68 6.17 -19.26
CA TYR A 137 13.99 4.97 -20.02
C TYR A 137 12.73 4.17 -20.38
N ASP A 138 11.87 3.88 -19.40
CA ASP A 138 10.63 3.14 -19.61
C ASP A 138 9.68 3.87 -20.56
N ILE A 139 9.48 5.18 -20.36
CA ILE A 139 8.62 6.00 -21.22
C ILE A 139 9.14 5.99 -22.65
N MET A 140 10.45 6.19 -22.86
CA MET A 140 11.03 6.21 -24.20
C MET A 140 10.91 4.86 -24.89
N LYS A 141 11.20 3.77 -24.17
CA LYS A 141 11.07 2.40 -24.68
C LYS A 141 9.62 2.07 -25.05
N TRP A 142 8.67 2.54 -24.26
CA TRP A 142 7.25 2.43 -24.57
C TRP A 142 6.85 3.27 -25.79
N ILE A 143 7.29 4.52 -25.92
CA ILE A 143 7.02 5.33 -27.12
C ILE A 143 7.58 4.64 -28.37
N LEU A 144 8.82 4.15 -28.29
CA LEU A 144 9.49 3.46 -29.41
C LEU A 144 8.81 2.14 -29.77
N SER A 145 8.22 1.41 -28.82
CA SER A 145 7.47 0.18 -29.13
C SER A 145 6.15 0.45 -29.88
N ASN A 146 5.65 1.69 -29.82
CA ASN A 146 4.47 2.15 -30.56
C ASN A 146 4.81 2.85 -31.89
N TYR A 147 6.10 3.10 -32.13
CA TYR A 147 6.56 3.88 -33.27
C TYR A 147 6.83 2.99 -34.50
N SER A 148 6.52 3.52 -35.67
CA SER A 148 6.94 2.96 -36.95
C SER A 148 7.32 4.08 -37.92
N PRO A 149 8.31 3.90 -38.81
CA PRO A 149 8.67 4.93 -39.79
C PRO A 149 7.47 5.40 -40.60
N GLY A 150 7.25 6.72 -40.64
CA GLY A 150 6.12 7.33 -41.37
C GLY A 150 4.79 7.42 -40.60
N ILE A 151 4.74 6.99 -39.34
CA ILE A 151 3.54 7.13 -38.51
C ILE A 151 3.19 8.61 -38.27
N SER A 152 1.91 8.96 -38.41
CA SER A 152 1.43 10.31 -38.07
C SER A 152 1.22 10.46 -36.55
N PRO A 153 1.29 11.70 -35.99
CA PRO A 153 1.05 11.92 -34.57
C PRO A 153 -0.30 11.39 -34.04
N PRO A 154 -1.43 11.54 -34.77
CA PRO A 154 -2.70 10.93 -34.34
C PRO A 154 -2.66 9.41 -34.30
N GLN A 155 -2.03 8.77 -35.29
CA GLN A 155 -1.87 7.32 -35.31
C GLN A 155 -1.00 6.83 -34.15
N LEU A 156 0.10 7.52 -33.85
CA LEU A 156 0.96 7.18 -32.71
C LEU A 156 0.20 7.28 -31.39
N ARG A 157 -0.56 8.37 -31.18
CA ARG A 157 -1.44 8.52 -30.01
C ARG A 157 -2.42 7.35 -29.90
N ASP A 158 -3.09 6.99 -30.99
CA ASP A 158 -4.10 5.93 -30.99
C ASP A 158 -3.49 4.55 -30.79
N ASN A 159 -2.25 4.33 -31.23
CA ASN A 159 -1.50 3.12 -30.92
C ASN A 159 -1.17 3.06 -29.44
N MET A 160 -0.62 4.14 -28.88
CA MET A 160 -0.27 4.24 -27.45
C MET A 160 -1.49 4.04 -26.54
N ALA A 161 -2.66 4.55 -26.93
CA ALA A 161 -3.89 4.42 -26.14
C ALA A 161 -4.54 3.03 -26.21
N ARG A 162 -4.32 2.28 -27.30
CA ARG A 162 -4.90 0.93 -27.49
C ARG A 162 -3.93 -0.19 -27.09
N ASN A 163 -2.73 0.16 -26.65
CA ASN A 163 -1.68 -0.81 -26.54
C ASN A 163 -1.89 -1.80 -25.38
N SER A 164 -1.33 -3.00 -25.54
CA SER A 164 -1.25 -3.97 -24.45
C SER A 164 -0.37 -3.44 -23.31
N LEU A 165 -0.43 -4.09 -22.15
CA LEU A 165 0.46 -3.83 -21.02
C LEU A 165 1.92 -3.76 -21.49
N TYR A 166 2.59 -2.65 -21.19
CA TYR A 166 4.03 -2.51 -21.29
C TYR A 166 4.63 -2.72 -19.90
N GLU A 167 5.51 -3.71 -19.76
CA GLU A 167 6.21 -3.99 -18.51
C GLU A 167 7.55 -3.24 -18.51
N GLY A 168 7.66 -2.23 -17.66
CA GLY A 168 8.89 -1.43 -17.51
C GLY A 168 9.82 -1.99 -16.45
N ILE A 169 10.97 -1.33 -16.27
CA ILE A 169 11.88 -1.61 -15.16
C ILE A 169 11.35 -1.00 -13.86
N LEU A 170 10.83 0.22 -13.94
CA LEU A 170 10.26 0.99 -12.85
C LEU A 170 8.73 1.01 -12.88
N THR A 171 8.15 1.20 -14.06
CA THR A 171 6.70 1.42 -14.19
C THR A 171 6.10 0.59 -15.31
N ASP A 172 4.99 -0.06 -14.98
CA ASP A 172 4.16 -0.73 -15.97
C ASP A 172 3.20 0.31 -16.58
N ILE A 173 2.97 0.25 -17.89
CA ILE A 173 2.16 1.24 -18.60
C ILE A 173 1.01 0.53 -19.30
N LYS A 174 -0.21 0.94 -18.96
CA LYS A 174 -1.43 0.53 -19.66
C LYS A 174 -2.45 1.65 -19.59
N PHE A 175 -3.14 1.88 -20.70
CA PHE A 175 -4.30 2.75 -20.74
C PHE A 175 -5.53 1.86 -20.88
N SER A 176 -6.55 2.13 -20.06
CA SER A 176 -7.82 1.42 -20.12
C SER A 176 -8.83 2.19 -20.96
N ALA A 177 -9.85 1.51 -21.46
CA ALA A 177 -10.88 2.14 -22.29
C ALA A 177 -11.66 3.24 -21.53
N ASP A 178 -11.81 3.07 -20.22
CA ASP A 178 -12.43 4.00 -19.28
C ASP A 178 -11.48 5.12 -18.82
N ALA A 179 -10.17 4.94 -18.90
CA ALA A 179 -9.16 5.94 -18.56
C ALA A 179 -8.06 6.06 -19.64
N PRO A 180 -8.39 6.45 -20.89
CA PRO A 180 -7.43 6.45 -22.00
C PRO A 180 -6.33 7.51 -21.90
N ARG A 181 -6.35 8.33 -20.85
CA ARG A 181 -5.43 9.46 -20.61
C ARG A 181 -4.65 9.35 -19.30
N VAL A 182 -4.87 8.30 -18.53
CA VAL A 182 -4.19 8.06 -17.25
C VAL A 182 -3.64 6.65 -17.28
N ASN A 183 -2.41 6.47 -16.82
CA ASN A 183 -1.86 5.13 -16.64
C ASN A 183 -2.71 4.39 -15.61
N SER A 184 -3.34 3.29 -16.00
CA SER A 184 -4.20 2.49 -15.12
C SER A 184 -3.42 1.51 -14.25
N MET A 185 -2.08 1.51 -14.36
CA MET A 185 -1.21 0.62 -13.59
C MET A 185 -0.69 1.33 -12.35
N LEU A 186 -0.86 0.67 -11.21
CA LEU A 186 -0.24 1.00 -9.94
C LEU A 186 0.36 -0.26 -9.35
N THR A 187 1.46 -0.10 -8.64
CA THR A 187 2.11 -1.17 -7.90
C THR A 187 1.66 -1.11 -6.45
N VAL A 188 1.22 -2.25 -5.93
CA VAL A 188 0.94 -2.43 -4.51
C VAL A 188 2.15 -3.09 -3.86
N LEU A 189 2.73 -2.41 -2.89
CA LEU A 189 3.91 -2.86 -2.15
C LEU A 189 3.55 -3.14 -0.69
N LYS A 190 4.28 -4.07 -0.08
CA LYS A 190 4.21 -4.34 1.35
C LYS A 190 5.59 -4.36 1.97
N LEU A 191 5.74 -3.74 3.14
CA LEU A 191 6.90 -3.92 3.99
C LEU A 191 6.72 -5.20 4.82
N ASN A 192 7.63 -6.15 4.64
CA ASN A 192 7.60 -7.44 5.32
C ASN A 192 9.02 -7.84 5.73
N LEU A 193 9.27 -8.00 7.03
CA LEU A 193 10.56 -8.33 7.63
C LEU A 193 11.68 -7.39 7.16
N GLY A 194 11.36 -6.10 7.02
CA GLY A 194 12.29 -5.09 6.50
C GLY A 194 12.58 -5.16 4.99
N GLN A 195 11.90 -6.04 4.26
CA GLN A 195 11.96 -6.14 2.80
C GLN A 195 10.68 -5.55 2.17
N ILE A 196 10.82 -4.98 0.98
CA ILE A 196 9.68 -4.47 0.21
C ILE A 196 9.30 -5.54 -0.81
N ILE A 197 8.07 -6.02 -0.74
CA ILE A 197 7.53 -7.04 -1.63
C ILE A 197 6.39 -6.47 -2.48
N ARG A 198 6.37 -6.81 -3.77
CA ARG A 198 5.27 -6.47 -4.69
C ARG A 198 4.12 -7.47 -4.53
N LEU A 199 2.90 -6.98 -4.33
CA LEU A 199 1.71 -7.80 -4.09
C LEU A 199 0.89 -8.09 -5.36
N ASN A 200 0.92 -7.21 -6.35
CA ASN A 200 0.17 -7.36 -7.60
C ASN A 200 1.11 -7.55 -8.80
N LYS A 201 0.69 -8.35 -9.78
CA LYS A 201 1.29 -8.37 -11.12
C LYS A 201 0.28 -7.79 -12.09
#